data_AF-A0A5N5T5C2-F1
#
_entry.id   AF-A0A5N5T5C2-F1
#
_cell.length_a   1.000
_cell.length_b   1.000
_cell.length_c   1.000
_cell.angle_alpha   90.00
_cell.angle_beta   90.00
_cell.angle_gamma   90.00
#
_symmetry.space_group_name_H-M   'P 1'
#
loop_
_entity.id
_entity.type
_entity.pdbx_description
1 polymer ?
#
loop_
_entity_poly.entity_id
_entity_poly.type
_entity_poly.pdbx_seq_one_letter_code
_entity_poly.pdbx_strand_id
1 'polypeptide(L)'
;LKLIYSYLNFVMTSWPNICFVIVTSVALITQIILPTFRSSLSQLNPDLASWLLKHGFEEKAGYLLKSGNVRLVDIIEINSLPDVSNEQHERFLHLRHTLKNKFILELFLKRHNAEVLFPKLLEDHIESLNDLIEYTSHWDQSEGFVDDEVNRSLKEVVEKLPK
;
A
#
# COMPACT_ATOMS: atom_id res chain seq x y z
N LEU A 1 56.79 -3.24 13.56
CA LEU A 1 56.14 -2.17 14.36
C LEU A 1 55.69 -0.97 13.52
N LYS A 2 56.57 -0.26 12.78
CA LYS A 2 56.15 0.87 11.90
C LYS A 2 55.10 0.51 10.84
N LEU A 3 55.20 -0.66 10.21
CA LEU A 3 54.25 -1.11 9.19
C LEU A 3 52.84 -1.37 9.76
N ILE A 4 52.76 -1.93 10.97
CA ILE A 4 51.52 -2.22 11.69
C ILE A 4 50.85 -0.91 12.13
N TYR A 5 51.63 0.05 12.63
CA TYR A 5 51.13 1.38 12.96
C TYR A 5 50.62 2.13 11.72
N SER A 6 51.31 2.03 10.58
CA SER A 6 50.87 2.65 9.33
C SER A 6 49.57 2.04 8.80
N TYR A 7 49.41 0.72 8.93
CA TYR A 7 48.19 0.03 8.55
C TYR A 7 47.01 0.39 9.47
N LEU A 8 47.23 0.39 10.79
CA LEU A 8 46.22 0.80 11.76
C LEU A 8 45.79 2.26 11.56
N ASN A 9 46.73 3.15 11.26
CA ASN A 9 46.42 4.56 11.02
C ASN A 9 45.59 4.75 9.72
N PHE A 10 45.94 4.02 8.66
CA PHE A 10 45.17 4.02 7.40
C PHE A 10 43.75 3.48 7.58
N VAL A 11 43.57 2.42 8.38
CA VAL A 11 42.26 1.86 8.71
C VAL A 11 41.46 2.87 9.52
N MET A 12 42.04 3.50 10.56
CA MET A 12 41.35 4.49 11.38
C MET A 12 40.94 5.76 10.63
N THR A 13 41.73 6.21 9.64
CA THR A 13 41.38 7.40 8.83
C THR A 13 40.37 7.10 7.74
N SER A 14 40.32 5.86 7.23
CA SER A 14 39.45 5.49 6.10
C SER A 14 38.09 4.97 6.55
N TRP A 15 37.98 4.40 7.76
CA TRP A 15 36.74 3.86 8.31
C TRP A 15 35.60 4.89 8.39
N PRO A 16 35.82 6.12 8.89
CA PRO A 16 34.77 7.14 8.94
C PRO A 16 34.26 7.51 7.55
N ASN A 17 35.14 7.56 6.55
CA ASN A 17 34.78 7.88 5.16
C ASN A 17 33.98 6.74 4.53
N ILE A 18 34.37 5.48 4.77
CA ILE A 18 33.61 4.30 4.29
C ILE A 18 32.23 4.27 4.94
N CYS A 19 32.14 4.48 6.26
CA CYS A 19 30.85 4.55 6.96
C CYS A 19 29.99 5.70 6.43
N PHE A 20 30.56 6.88 6.19
CA PHE A 20 29.85 8.02 5.64
C PHE A 20 29.30 7.72 4.25
N VAL A 21 30.10 7.10 3.36
CA VAL A 21 29.67 6.69 2.02
C VAL A 21 28.54 5.65 2.08
N ILE A 22 28.62 4.66 2.97
CA ILE A 22 27.55 3.66 3.15
C ILE A 22 26.27 4.33 3.64
N VAL A 23 26.35 5.16 4.69
CA VAL A 23 25.18 5.83 5.27
C VAL A 23 24.53 6.79 4.27
N THR A 24 25.32 7.59 3.56
CA THR A 24 24.79 8.50 2.53
C THR A 24 24.23 7.75 1.33
N SER A 25 24.85 6.65 0.90
CA SER A 25 24.32 5.82 -0.20
C SER A 25 23.00 5.16 0.19
N VAL A 26 22.88 4.62 1.41
CA VAL A 26 21.64 4.04 1.93
C VAL A 26 20.56 5.12 2.08
N ALA A 27 20.90 6.30 2.60
CA ALA A 27 19.97 7.42 2.67
C ALA A 27 19.51 7.87 1.27
N LEU A 28 20.41 7.94 0.28
CA LEU A 28 20.09 8.31 -1.09
C LEU A 28 19.18 7.27 -1.76
N ILE A 29 19.47 5.97 -1.57
CA ILE A 29 18.62 4.86 -2.03
C ILE A 29 17.23 4.98 -1.37
N THR A 30 17.18 5.27 -0.08
CA THR A 30 15.91 5.38 0.67
C THR A 30 15.12 6.63 0.27
N GLN A 31 15.78 7.72 -0.15
CA GLN A 31 15.11 8.95 -0.59
C GLN A 31 14.76 8.96 -2.07
N ILE A 32 15.45 8.20 -2.92
CA ILE A 32 15.22 8.20 -4.37
C ILE A 32 14.38 6.98 -4.78
N ILE A 33 14.76 5.78 -4.34
CA ILE A 33 14.13 4.52 -4.78
C ILE A 33 12.85 4.24 -4.01
N LEU A 34 12.83 4.51 -2.70
CA LEU A 34 11.65 4.26 -1.87
C LEU A 34 10.43 5.08 -2.34
N PRO A 35 10.56 6.36 -2.74
CA PRO A 35 9.45 7.11 -3.33
C PRO A 35 9.02 6.62 -4.72
N THR A 36 9.92 6.07 -5.54
CA THR A 36 9.53 5.50 -6.84
C THR A 36 8.72 4.20 -6.68
N PHE A 37 8.96 3.46 -5.60
CA PHE A 37 8.11 2.33 -5.19
C PHE A 37 6.87 2.74 -4.37
N ARG A 38 6.73 4.02 -3.98
CA ARG A 38 5.55 4.55 -3.26
C ARG A 38 4.39 4.94 -4.18
N SER A 39 4.43 4.62 -5.46
CA SER A 39 3.26 4.78 -6.34
C SER A 39 2.31 3.58 -6.20
N SER A 40 1.04 3.89 -5.87
CA SER A 40 -0.16 3.01 -5.87
C SER A 40 -0.39 2.07 -4.67
N LEU A 41 0.31 2.26 -3.56
CA LEU A 41 -0.02 1.57 -2.28
C LEU A 41 0.14 2.51 -1.07
N SER A 42 0.79 3.66 -1.24
CA SER A 42 0.99 4.66 -0.18
C SER A 42 -0.31 5.29 0.32
N GLN A 43 -1.40 5.14 -0.44
CA GLN A 43 -2.70 5.74 -0.16
C GLN A 43 -3.58 4.83 0.71
N LEU A 44 -3.41 3.51 0.58
CA LEU A 44 -3.90 2.50 1.53
C LEU A 44 -2.95 2.40 2.72
N ASN A 45 -2.84 3.45 3.55
CA ASN A 45 -2.07 3.51 4.81
C ASN A 45 -0.92 2.47 4.92
N PRO A 46 0.25 2.71 4.31
CA PRO A 46 1.05 1.68 3.62
C PRO A 46 1.88 0.74 4.48
N ASP A 47 1.67 0.74 5.79
CA ASP A 47 2.44 -0.12 6.66
C ASP A 47 1.58 -1.29 7.10
N LEU A 48 2.01 -2.50 6.74
CA LEU A 48 1.45 -3.74 7.25
C LEU A 48 1.34 -3.68 8.78
N ALA A 49 2.34 -3.11 9.46
CA ALA A 49 2.31 -2.95 10.91
C ALA A 49 1.21 -1.98 11.37
N SER A 50 1.02 -0.86 10.67
CA SER A 50 -0.06 0.10 10.97
C SER A 50 -1.44 -0.49 10.71
N TRP A 51 -1.60 -1.28 9.65
CA TRP A 51 -2.85 -1.99 9.35
C TRP A 51 -3.16 -3.03 10.42
N LEU A 52 -2.19 -3.86 10.81
CA LEU A 52 -2.35 -4.86 11.86
C LEU A 52 -2.72 -4.19 13.19
N LEU A 53 -2.01 -3.13 13.58
CA LEU A 53 -2.29 -2.38 14.81
C LEU A 53 -3.69 -1.76 14.79
N LYS A 54 -4.10 -1.15 13.67
CA LYS A 54 -5.43 -0.54 13.52
C LYS A 54 -6.55 -1.57 13.71
N HIS A 55 -6.30 -2.82 13.32
CA HIS A 55 -7.31 -3.87 13.31
C HIS A 55 -7.19 -4.88 14.46
N GLY A 56 -6.21 -4.72 15.36
CA GLY A 56 -6.03 -5.56 16.54
C GLY A 56 -5.33 -6.90 16.26
N PHE A 57 -4.40 -6.92 15.30
CA PHE A 57 -3.62 -8.09 14.89
C PHE A 57 -2.10 -7.89 15.08
N GLU A 58 -1.68 -6.95 15.92
CA GLU A 58 -0.28 -6.62 16.20
C GLU A 58 0.54 -7.83 16.65
N GLU A 59 -0.06 -8.72 17.45
CA GLU A 59 0.58 -9.95 17.91
C GLU A 59 0.94 -10.92 16.77
N LYS A 60 0.29 -10.77 15.61
CA LYS A 60 0.53 -11.60 14.41
C LYS A 60 1.57 -11.01 13.47
N ALA A 61 2.04 -9.77 13.71
CA ALA A 61 3.11 -9.16 12.91
C ALA A 61 4.36 -10.03 12.88
N GLY A 62 4.76 -10.61 14.02
CA GLY A 62 5.93 -11.49 14.09
C GLY A 62 5.79 -12.78 13.26
N TYR A 63 4.59 -13.35 13.19
CA TYR A 63 4.31 -14.51 12.34
C TYR A 63 4.37 -14.13 10.86
N LEU A 64 3.73 -13.02 10.48
CA LEU A 64 3.68 -12.55 9.10
C LEU A 64 5.07 -12.24 8.55
N LEU A 65 5.91 -11.58 9.35
CA LEU A 65 7.30 -11.32 9.01
C LEU A 65 8.13 -12.60 8.83
N LYS A 66 7.95 -13.60 9.71
CA LYS A 66 8.63 -14.90 9.58
C LYS A 66 8.19 -15.67 8.33
N SER A 67 6.94 -15.50 7.91
CA SER A 67 6.39 -16.10 6.69
C SER A 67 6.74 -15.32 5.41
N GLY A 68 7.53 -14.24 5.52
CA GLY A 68 7.95 -13.42 4.37
C GLY A 68 6.90 -12.43 3.88
N ASN A 69 5.80 -12.24 4.63
CA ASN A 69 4.78 -11.24 4.32
C ASN A 69 5.20 -9.90 4.94
N VAL A 70 5.64 -8.97 4.10
CA VAL A 70 6.23 -7.69 4.54
C VAL A 70 5.41 -6.51 4.05
N ARG A 71 4.55 -6.72 3.05
CA ARG A 71 3.74 -5.68 2.41
C ARG A 71 2.27 -5.90 2.70
N LEU A 72 1.50 -4.81 2.68
CA LEU A 72 0.05 -4.88 2.84
C LEU A 72 -0.62 -5.73 1.76
N VAL A 73 -0.10 -5.71 0.52
CA VAL A 73 -0.61 -6.55 -0.57
C VAL A 73 -0.47 -8.05 -0.29
N ASP A 74 0.54 -8.45 0.49
CA ASP A 74 0.79 -9.85 0.81
C ASP A 74 -0.35 -10.43 1.67
N ILE A 75 -1.07 -9.59 2.44
CA ILE A 75 -2.24 -9.98 3.24
C ILE A 75 -3.38 -10.55 2.38
N ILE A 76 -3.53 -10.07 1.15
CA ILE A 76 -4.62 -10.48 0.25
C ILE A 76 -4.53 -11.98 -0.08
N GLU A 77 -3.31 -12.54 -0.07
CA GLU A 77 -3.05 -13.95 -0.40
C GLU A 77 -3.14 -14.87 0.83
N ILE A 78 -3.24 -14.32 2.04
CA ILE A 78 -3.27 -15.09 3.29
C ILE A 78 -4.69 -15.62 3.53
N ASN A 79 -4.82 -16.94 3.58
CA ASN A 79 -6.09 -17.61 3.84
C ASN A 79 -6.35 -17.88 5.32
N SER A 80 -5.32 -17.88 6.15
CA SER A 80 -5.49 -18.03 7.59
C SER A 80 -4.37 -17.39 8.38
N LEU A 81 -4.74 -16.87 9.55
CA LEU A 81 -3.82 -16.54 10.61
C LEU A 81 -3.82 -17.72 11.60
N PRO A 82 -2.66 -18.26 12.00
CA PRO A 82 -2.61 -19.29 13.02
C PRO A 82 -2.88 -18.71 14.42
N ASP A 83 -3.36 -19.57 15.31
CA ASP A 83 -3.55 -19.28 16.73
C ASP A 83 -4.46 -18.06 17.00
N VAL A 84 -5.54 -17.91 16.23
CA VAL A 84 -6.60 -16.92 16.46
C VAL A 84 -7.91 -17.61 16.78
N SER A 85 -8.82 -16.93 17.50
CA SER A 85 -10.18 -17.44 17.67
C SER A 85 -10.92 -17.45 16.33
N ASN A 86 -11.97 -18.28 16.21
CA ASN A 86 -12.81 -18.31 15.01
C ASN A 86 -13.40 -16.92 14.69
N GLU A 87 -13.80 -16.17 15.71
CA GLU A 87 -14.31 -14.80 15.54
C GLU A 87 -13.24 -13.85 14.97
N GLN A 88 -12.00 -13.92 15.47
CA GLN A 88 -10.89 -13.12 14.93
C GLN A 88 -10.50 -13.56 13.52
N HIS A 89 -10.61 -14.85 13.22
CA HIS A 89 -10.37 -15.39 11.89
C HIS A 89 -11.39 -14.84 10.87
N GLU A 90 -12.68 -14.92 11.18
CA GLU A 90 -13.74 -14.36 10.34
C GLU A 90 -13.56 -12.84 10.14
N ARG A 91 -13.22 -12.12 11.21
CA ARG A 91 -12.91 -10.69 11.14
C ARG A 91 -11.71 -10.42 10.23
N PHE A 92 -10.65 -11.22 10.32
CA PHE A 92 -9.49 -11.10 9.44
C PHE A 92 -9.86 -11.34 7.98
N LEU A 93 -10.62 -12.40 7.69
CA LEU A 93 -11.07 -12.73 6.33
C LEU A 93 -11.92 -11.61 5.73
N HIS A 94 -12.82 -11.02 6.52
CA HIS A 94 -13.62 -9.87 6.12
C HIS A 94 -12.71 -8.66 5.79
N LEU A 95 -11.80 -8.29 6.70
CA LEU A 95 -10.89 -7.16 6.51
C LEU A 95 -9.96 -7.35 5.30
N ARG A 96 -9.47 -8.57 5.10
CA ARG A 96 -8.70 -8.97 3.91
C ARG A 96 -9.53 -8.81 2.65
N HIS A 97 -10.79 -9.23 2.66
CA HIS A 97 -11.70 -9.08 1.53
C HIS A 97 -11.94 -7.62 1.18
N THR A 98 -12.19 -6.76 2.18
CA THR A 98 -12.30 -5.32 2.00
C THR A 98 -11.02 -4.73 1.40
N LEU A 99 -9.85 -5.10 1.94
CA LEU A 99 -8.55 -4.65 1.41
C LEU A 99 -8.34 -5.07 -0.05
N LYS A 100 -8.69 -6.31 -0.38
CA LYS A 100 -8.63 -6.84 -1.75
C LYS A 100 -9.51 -6.02 -2.70
N ASN A 101 -10.74 -5.69 -2.30
CA ASN A 101 -11.65 -4.90 -3.11
C ASN A 101 -11.10 -3.49 -3.39
N LYS A 102 -10.55 -2.84 -2.37
CA LYS A 102 -9.91 -1.53 -2.51
C LYS A 102 -8.71 -1.58 -3.46
N PHE A 103 -7.90 -2.62 -3.37
CA PHE A 103 -6.76 -2.82 -4.27
C PHE A 103 -7.20 -3.06 -5.73
N ILE A 104 -8.26 -3.84 -5.94
CA ILE A 104 -8.84 -4.06 -7.27
C ILE A 104 -9.38 -2.75 -7.85
N LEU A 105 -10.09 -1.96 -7.05
CA LEU A 105 -10.60 -0.65 -7.44
C LEU A 105 -9.47 0.31 -7.84
N GLU A 106 -8.43 0.43 -7.02
CA GLU A 106 -7.26 1.27 -7.31
C GLU A 106 -6.57 0.83 -8.61
N LEU A 107 -6.36 -0.48 -8.78
CA LEU A 107 -5.68 -1.03 -9.97
C LEU A 107 -6.51 -0.81 -11.25
N PHE A 108 -7.83 -0.91 -11.13
CA PHE A 108 -8.75 -0.57 -12.22
C PHE A 108 -8.66 0.91 -12.59
N LEU A 109 -8.77 1.83 -11.62
CA LEU A 109 -8.65 3.26 -11.85
C LEU A 109 -7.30 3.62 -12.48
N LYS A 110 -6.20 3.04 -11.98
CA LYS A 110 -4.86 3.22 -12.54
C LYS A 110 -4.77 2.78 -14.00
N ARG A 111 -5.32 1.60 -14.33
CA ARG A 111 -5.36 1.09 -15.71
C ARG A 111 -6.11 2.03 -16.66
N HIS A 112 -7.04 2.81 -16.15
CA HIS A 112 -7.84 3.75 -16.92
C HIS A 112 -7.44 5.23 -16.71
N ASN A 113 -6.25 5.51 -16.16
CA ASN A 113 -5.72 6.86 -15.90
C ASN A 113 -6.61 7.72 -14.98
N ALA A 114 -7.37 7.09 -14.08
CA ALA A 114 -8.30 7.73 -13.15
C ALA A 114 -7.87 7.55 -11.68
N GLU A 115 -6.59 7.25 -11.41
CA GLU A 115 -6.08 7.00 -10.05
C GLU A 115 -6.30 8.18 -9.09
N VAL A 116 -6.35 9.41 -9.62
CA VAL A 116 -6.61 10.64 -8.86
C VAL A 116 -7.99 10.65 -8.19
N LEU A 117 -8.91 9.80 -8.64
CA LEU A 117 -10.27 9.71 -8.12
C LEU A 117 -10.38 8.76 -6.92
N PHE A 118 -9.37 7.91 -6.71
CA PHE A 118 -9.40 6.91 -5.66
C PHE A 118 -9.63 7.49 -4.25
N PRO A 119 -8.96 8.59 -3.82
CA PRO A 119 -9.22 9.18 -2.50
C PRO A 119 -10.66 9.65 -2.32
N LYS A 120 -11.22 10.28 -3.36
CA LYS A 120 -12.59 10.78 -3.34
C LYS A 120 -13.61 9.65 -3.27
N LEU A 121 -13.39 8.58 -4.03
CA LEU A 121 -14.25 7.39 -3.96
C LEU A 121 -14.25 6.76 -2.56
N LEU A 122 -13.10 6.75 -1.88
CA LEU A 122 -13.02 6.26 -0.50
C LEU A 122 -13.75 7.18 0.50
N GLU A 123 -13.73 8.50 0.29
CA GLU A 123 -14.54 9.46 1.08
C GLU A 123 -16.04 9.21 0.89
N ASP A 124 -16.46 8.87 -0.33
CA ASP A 124 -17.84 8.53 -0.70
C ASP A 124 -18.24 7.08 -0.31
N HIS A 125 -17.42 6.38 0.48
CA HIS A 125 -17.62 4.99 0.90
C HIS A 125 -17.70 3.97 -0.25
N ILE A 126 -17.13 4.29 -1.41
CA ILE A 126 -17.01 3.39 -2.56
C ILE A 126 -15.71 2.61 -2.40
N GLU A 127 -15.80 1.37 -1.91
CA GLU A 127 -14.65 0.54 -1.54
C GLU A 127 -14.39 -0.62 -2.51
N SER A 128 -15.32 -0.88 -3.44
CA SER A 128 -15.25 -1.95 -4.42
C SER A 128 -15.70 -1.51 -5.82
N LEU A 129 -15.37 -2.32 -6.83
CA LEU A 129 -15.89 -2.11 -8.18
C LEU A 129 -17.42 -2.27 -8.25
N ASN A 130 -18.00 -3.14 -7.42
CA ASN A 130 -19.45 -3.31 -7.39
C ASN A 130 -20.11 -2.05 -6.83
N ASP A 131 -19.54 -1.47 -5.77
CA ASP A 131 -20.01 -0.20 -5.19
C ASP A 131 -19.93 0.91 -6.22
N LEU A 132 -18.85 0.94 -7.02
CA LEU A 132 -18.68 1.89 -8.10
C LEU A 132 -19.77 1.73 -9.17
N ILE A 133 -20.06 0.49 -9.60
CA ILE A 133 -21.11 0.19 -10.57
C ILE A 133 -22.49 0.63 -10.03
N GLU A 134 -22.80 0.29 -8.78
CA GLU A 134 -24.05 0.67 -8.12
C GLU A 134 -24.18 2.20 -8.02
N TYR A 135 -23.12 2.87 -7.57
CA TYR A 135 -23.05 4.34 -7.50
C TYR A 135 -23.33 4.99 -8.87
N THR A 136 -22.73 4.47 -9.94
CA THR A 136 -22.95 5.00 -11.30
C THR A 136 -24.34 4.71 -11.85
N SER A 137 -25.02 3.66 -11.38
CA SER A 137 -26.38 3.31 -11.82
C SER A 137 -27.44 4.34 -11.37
N HIS A 138 -27.10 5.16 -10.37
CA HIS A 138 -27.95 6.24 -9.85
C HIS A 138 -27.56 7.64 -10.37
N TRP A 139 -26.57 7.75 -11.27
CA TRP A 139 -26.10 9.05 -11.78
C TRP A 139 -27.07 9.78 -12.69
N ASP A 140 -27.89 9.07 -13.47
CA ASP A 140 -28.87 9.72 -14.34
C ASP A 140 -30.00 10.40 -13.53
N GLN A 141 -30.03 10.25 -12.20
CA GLN A 141 -31.06 10.80 -11.31
C GLN A 141 -30.57 11.93 -10.39
N SER A 142 -29.26 12.24 -10.38
CA SER A 142 -28.67 13.25 -9.49
C SER A 142 -28.20 14.49 -10.26
N GLU A 143 -29.13 15.40 -10.55
CA GLU A 143 -28.75 16.76 -10.96
C GLU A 143 -28.02 17.46 -9.81
N GLY A 144 -26.70 17.69 -9.97
CA GLY A 144 -26.01 18.76 -9.26
C GLY A 144 -24.99 18.40 -8.18
N PHE A 145 -24.48 17.16 -8.13
CA PHE A 145 -23.37 16.85 -7.22
C PHE A 145 -22.23 16.18 -7.98
N VAL A 146 -21.04 16.79 -7.87
CA VAL A 146 -19.72 16.39 -8.42
C VAL A 146 -19.28 17.15 -9.67
N ASP A 147 -18.12 17.79 -9.53
CA ASP A 147 -17.25 18.41 -10.55
C ASP A 147 -17.36 17.67 -11.91
N ASP A 148 -17.82 18.35 -12.95
CA ASP A 148 -18.21 17.76 -14.25
C ASP A 148 -17.08 16.93 -14.90
N GLU A 149 -15.83 17.26 -14.58
CA GLU A 149 -14.63 16.56 -15.06
C GLU A 149 -14.42 15.20 -14.37
N VAL A 150 -14.74 15.10 -13.08
CA VAL A 150 -14.66 13.84 -12.31
C VAL A 150 -15.76 12.89 -12.76
N ASN A 151 -16.98 13.38 -12.92
CA ASN A 151 -18.11 12.57 -13.39
C ASN A 151 -17.89 12.07 -14.82
N ARG A 152 -17.35 12.91 -15.72
CA ARG A 152 -17.00 12.48 -17.08
C ARG A 152 -15.92 11.41 -17.07
N SER A 153 -14.85 11.63 -16.30
CA SER A 153 -13.74 10.68 -16.19
C SER A 153 -14.20 9.32 -15.66
N LEU A 154 -15.05 9.29 -14.63
CA LEU A 154 -15.57 8.02 -14.12
C LEU A 154 -16.56 7.35 -15.07
N LYS A 155 -17.43 8.11 -15.75
CA LYS A 155 -18.36 7.55 -16.74
C LYS A 155 -17.62 6.86 -17.88
N GLU A 156 -16.56 7.50 -18.40
CA GLU A 156 -15.68 6.91 -19.41
C GLU A 156 -14.92 5.67 -18.94
N VAL A 157 -14.63 5.57 -17.63
CA VAL A 157 -13.95 4.42 -17.02
C VAL A 157 -14.95 3.26 -16.85
N VAL A 158 -16.16 3.54 -16.39
CA VAL A 158 -17.21 2.55 -16.13
C VAL A 158 -17.77 1.96 -17.42
N GLU A 159 -17.91 2.76 -18.48
CA GLU A 159 -18.30 2.27 -19.82
C GLU A 159 -17.29 1.25 -20.40
N LYS A 160 -16.05 1.20 -19.88
CA LYS A 160 -15.01 0.25 -20.30
C LYS A 160 -15.03 -1.06 -19.50
N LEU A 161 -15.93 -1.22 -18.53
CA LEU A 161 -16.10 -2.48 -17.79
C LEU A 161 -16.72 -3.56 -18.71
N PRO A 162 -16.21 -4.81 -18.67
CA PRO A 162 -16.86 -5.92 -19.36
C PRO A 162 -18.25 -6.17 -18.74
N LYS A 163 -19.27 -6.28 -19.61
CA LYS A 163 -20.66 -6.60 -19.24
C LYS A 163 -20.82 -8.06 -18.87
#